data_AF-A0A3D1CQA4-F1
#
_entry.id   AF-A0A3D1CQA4-F1
#
_cell.length_a   1.000
_cell.length_b   1.000
_cell.length_c   1.000
_cell.angle_alpha   90.00
_cell.angle_beta   90.00
_cell.angle_gamma   90.00
#
_symmetry.space_group_name_H-M   'P 1'
#
loop_
_entity.id
_entity.type
_entity.pdbx_description
1 polymer ?
#
loop_
_entity_poly.entity_id
_entity_poly.type
_entity_poly.pdbx_seq_one_letter_code
_entity_poly.pdbx_strand_id
1 'polypeptide(L)'
;MEMFIWLILAWSCASLCNIVQFVHMQVITTTEARKNIKQVIDRVKMHGEVFGIGRRNSIDAIVIQFPNHYNKNLNEITNINALSRSFDFLNEEPDLYSVADLKKSYV
;
A
#
# COMPACT_ATOMS: atom_id res chain seq x y z
N MET A 1 7.86 32.92 -28.96
CA MET A 1 6.95 32.67 -27.83
C MET A 1 6.27 31.29 -27.91
N GLU A 2 6.58 30.43 -28.90
CA GLU A 2 5.98 29.08 -28.99
C GLU A 2 6.82 27.97 -28.36
N MET A 3 8.16 28.11 -28.30
CA MET A 3 9.04 27.10 -27.65
C MET A 3 8.77 26.91 -26.15
N PHE A 4 8.22 27.92 -25.47
CA PHE A 4 7.95 27.85 -24.03
C PHE A 4 6.72 27.00 -23.70
N ILE A 5 5.75 26.92 -24.64
CA ILE A 5 4.51 26.14 -24.48
C ILE A 5 4.81 24.64 -24.60
N TRP A 6 5.71 24.26 -25.51
CA TRP A 6 6.17 22.87 -25.65
C TRP A 6 6.96 22.37 -24.44
N LEU A 7 7.69 23.25 -23.75
CA LEU A 7 8.43 22.88 -22.53
C LEU A 7 7.49 22.58 -21.34
N ILE A 8 6.36 23.31 -21.24
CA ILE A 8 5.35 23.10 -20.20
C ILE A 8 4.53 21.84 -20.48
N LEU A 9 4.22 21.55 -21.75
CA LEU A 9 3.55 20.31 -22.16
C LEU A 9 4.43 19.06 -21.99
N ALA A 10 5.75 19.18 -22.17
CA ALA A 10 6.68 18.08 -21.89
C ALA A 10 6.80 17.78 -20.38
N TRP A 11 6.65 18.79 -19.52
CA TRP A 11 6.66 18.63 -18.06
C TRP A 11 5.37 18.05 -17.50
N SER A 12 4.21 18.30 -18.11
CA SER A 12 2.94 17.72 -17.65
C SER A 12 2.83 16.21 -17.93
N CYS A 13 3.54 15.70 -18.95
CA CYS A 13 3.56 14.26 -19.26
C CYS A 13 4.42 13.44 -18.28
N ALA A 14 5.42 14.05 -17.63
CA ALA A 14 6.31 13.34 -16.71
C ALA A 14 5.68 13.06 -15.32
N SER A 15 4.55 13.70 -14.99
CA SER A 15 3.91 13.59 -13.67
C SER A 15 2.82 12.50 -13.58
N LEU A 16 2.59 11.74 -14.65
CA LEU A 16 1.60 10.65 -14.71
C LEU A 16 2.23 9.26 -14.74
N CYS A 17 3.49 9.10 -14.33
CA CYS A 17 4.02 7.78 -14.04
C CYS A 17 3.49 7.34 -12.67
N ASN A 18 2.21 6.93 -12.63
CA ASN A 18 1.72 6.05 -11.58
C ASN A 18 2.60 4.80 -11.62
N ILE A 19 3.59 4.76 -10.73
CA ILE A 19 4.37 3.55 -10.50
C ILE A 19 3.41 2.57 -9.82
N VAL A 20 2.63 1.86 -10.64
CA VAL A 20 1.97 0.63 -10.21
C VAL A 20 3.13 -0.33 -9.93
N GLN A 21 3.61 -0.33 -8.69
CA GLN A 21 4.58 -1.33 -8.26
C GLN A 21 3.88 -2.67 -8.39
N PHE A 22 4.28 -3.46 -9.40
CA PHE A 22 3.90 -4.86 -9.48
C PHE A 22 4.52 -5.58 -8.29
N VAL A 23 3.76 -5.69 -7.22
CA VAL A 23 4.16 -6.43 -6.02
C VAL A 23 4.10 -7.92 -6.35
N HIS A 24 5.25 -8.51 -6.67
CA HIS A 24 5.35 -9.95 -6.90
C HIS A 24 5.45 -10.69 -5.56
N MET A 25 4.37 -11.36 -5.15
CA MET A 25 4.35 -12.16 -3.92
C MET A 25 5.21 -13.43 -4.06
N GLN A 26 6.11 -13.66 -3.11
CA GLN A 26 6.91 -14.90 -3.01
C GLN A 26 6.24 -15.87 -2.04
N VAL A 27 5.98 -17.12 -2.46
CA VAL A 27 5.39 -18.14 -1.58
C VAL A 27 6.48 -19.06 -1.02
N ILE A 28 6.63 -19.09 0.30
CA ILE A 28 7.59 -19.93 1.02
C ILE A 28 6.87 -20.93 1.92
N THR A 29 7.51 -22.06 2.19
CA THR A 29 6.94 -23.06 3.11
C THR A 29 7.07 -22.60 4.56
N THR A 30 6.20 -23.10 5.44
CA THR A 30 6.31 -22.87 6.89
C THR A 30 7.66 -23.27 7.47
N THR A 31 8.28 -24.34 6.95
CA THR A 31 9.62 -24.78 7.37
C THR A 31 10.70 -23.78 6.94
N GLU A 32 10.61 -23.26 5.72
CA GLU A 32 11.56 -22.28 5.20
C GLU A 32 11.43 -20.95 5.93
N ALA A 33 10.19 -20.49 6.13
CA ALA A 33 9.91 -19.30 6.93
C ALA A 33 10.50 -19.44 8.33
N ARG A 34 10.36 -20.60 9.00
CA ARG A 34 10.94 -20.80 10.34
C ARG A 34 12.47 -20.71 10.35
N LYS A 35 13.16 -21.23 9.33
CA LYS A 35 14.63 -21.18 9.26
C LYS A 35 15.15 -19.77 9.00
N ASN A 36 14.45 -19.01 8.17
CA ASN A 36 14.94 -17.75 7.61
C ASN A 36 14.07 -16.53 7.99
N ILE A 37 13.28 -16.62 9.08
CA ILE A 37 12.28 -15.60 9.43
C ILE A 37 12.88 -14.20 9.57
N LYS A 38 14.11 -14.11 10.10
CA LYS A 38 14.82 -12.82 10.23
C LYS A 38 15.03 -12.16 8.87
N GLN A 39 15.52 -12.91 7.89
CA GLN A 39 15.78 -12.40 6.55
C GLN A 39 14.48 -12.03 5.84
N VAL A 40 13.42 -12.81 6.04
CA VAL A 40 12.08 -12.51 5.51
C VAL A 40 11.60 -11.17 6.07
N ILE A 41 11.65 -10.96 7.39
CA ILE A 41 11.24 -9.72 8.04
C ILE A 41 12.09 -8.53 7.55
N ASP A 42 13.41 -8.70 7.47
CA ASP A 42 14.32 -7.64 7.01
C ASP A 42 13.98 -7.22 5.56
N ARG A 43 13.74 -8.18 4.66
CA ARG A 43 13.35 -7.90 3.27
C ARG A 43 12.00 -7.21 3.16
N VAL A 44 11.02 -7.67 3.92
CA VAL A 44 9.69 -7.02 4.01
C VAL A 44 9.83 -5.58 4.50
N LYS A 45 10.59 -5.36 5.57
CA LYS A 45 10.74 -4.04 6.20
C LYS A 45 11.54 -3.07 5.33
N MET A 46 12.63 -3.53 4.71
CA MET A 46 13.58 -2.67 4.00
C MET A 46 13.24 -2.47 2.52
N HIS A 47 12.63 -3.48 1.89
CA HIS A 47 12.39 -3.49 0.44
C HIS A 47 10.90 -3.50 0.08
N GLY A 48 9.99 -3.61 1.05
CA GLY A 48 8.55 -3.66 0.79
C GLY A 48 8.10 -4.97 0.14
N GLU A 49 8.91 -6.02 0.22
CA GLU A 49 8.57 -7.32 -0.36
C GLU A 49 7.39 -7.98 0.35
N VAL A 50 6.69 -8.86 -0.37
CA VAL A 50 5.52 -9.59 0.15
C VAL A 50 5.76 -11.08 0.11
N PHE A 51 5.61 -11.74 1.26
CA PHE A 51 5.78 -13.18 1.39
C PHE A 51 4.47 -13.85 1.80
N GLY A 52 4.05 -14.85 1.04
CA GLY A 52 3.05 -15.82 1.46
C GLY A 52 3.73 -16.99 2.17
N ILE A 53 3.28 -17.34 3.37
CA ILE A 53 3.72 -18.53 4.10
C ILE A 53 2.63 -19.57 3.98
N GLY A 54 2.97 -20.78 3.52
CA GLY A 54 1.97 -21.80 3.26
C GLY A 54 2.49 -23.23 3.21
N ARG A 55 1.61 -24.16 2.86
CA ARG A 55 1.91 -25.58 2.67
C ARG A 55 0.93 -26.18 1.66
N ARG A 56 1.35 -27.19 0.90
CA ARG A 56 0.45 -28.00 0.04
C ARG A 56 -0.47 -27.14 -0.86
N ASN A 57 0.10 -26.09 -1.46
CA ASN A 57 -0.62 -25.19 -2.36
C ASN A 57 -1.69 -24.30 -1.71
N SER A 58 -1.71 -24.18 -0.38
CA SER A 58 -2.48 -23.14 0.34
C SER A 58 -1.54 -22.12 0.99
N ILE A 59 -1.97 -20.86 1.03
CA ILE A 59 -1.32 -19.79 1.80
C ILE A 59 -2.05 -19.70 3.14
N ASP A 60 -1.30 -19.83 4.23
CA ASP A 60 -1.84 -19.82 5.59
C ASP A 60 -1.64 -18.45 6.26
N ALA A 61 -0.57 -17.74 5.88
CA ALA A 61 -0.26 -16.41 6.38
C ALA A 61 0.42 -15.55 5.32
N ILE A 62 0.32 -14.22 5.46
CA ILE A 62 0.98 -13.24 4.60
C ILE A 62 1.82 -12.31 5.47
N VAL A 63 3.04 -12.02 5.03
CA VAL A 63 3.95 -11.06 5.64
C VAL A 63 4.14 -9.90 4.67
N ILE A 64 3.68 -8.73 5.09
CA ILE A 64 3.72 -7.47 4.32
C ILE A 64 4.36 -6.38 5.16
N GLN A 65 4.87 -5.35 4.49
CA GLN A 65 5.43 -4.20 5.17
C GLN A 65 4.31 -3.46 5.92
N PHE A 66 4.53 -3.23 7.21
CA PHE A 66 3.62 -2.38 7.96
C PHE A 66 3.89 -0.90 7.61
N PRO A 67 2.86 -0.07 7.42
CA PRO A 67 3.00 1.34 7.08
C PRO A 67 3.85 2.14 8.05
N ASN A 68 4.57 3.12 7.50
CA ASN A 68 5.19 4.18 8.30
C ASN A 68 4.14 5.17 8.84
N HIS A 69 3.04 5.40 8.11
CA HIS A 69 1.95 6.30 8.49
C HIS A 69 0.84 5.59 9.27
N TYR A 70 1.21 4.97 10.39
CA TYR A 70 0.25 4.30 11.27
C TYR A 70 -0.50 5.31 12.15
N ASN A 71 -1.84 5.28 12.08
CA ASN A 71 -2.67 6.03 13.01
C ASN A 71 -3.07 5.15 14.19
N LYS A 72 -2.47 5.41 15.36
CA LYS A 72 -2.71 4.70 16.62
C LYS A 72 -4.16 4.81 17.12
N ASN A 73 -4.90 5.83 16.67
CA ASN A 73 -6.27 6.08 17.09
C ASN A 73 -7.29 5.27 16.26
N LEU A 74 -6.84 4.62 15.18
CA LEU A 74 -7.65 3.77 14.32
C LEU A 74 -7.32 2.29 14.58
N ASN A 75 -8.25 1.39 14.25
CA ASN A 75 -8.00 -0.04 14.35
C ASN A 75 -7.01 -0.52 13.27
N GLU A 76 -6.46 -1.72 13.47
CA GLU A 76 -5.47 -2.30 12.55
C GLU A 76 -6.03 -2.51 11.15
N ILE A 77 -7.31 -2.92 11.05
CA ILE A 77 -8.00 -3.18 9.77
C ILE A 77 -8.10 -1.90 8.94
N THR A 78 -8.50 -0.77 9.54
CA THR A 78 -8.59 0.53 8.86
C THR A 78 -7.22 1.01 8.40
N ASN A 79 -6.19 0.83 9.24
CA ASN A 79 -4.82 1.17 8.86
C ASN A 79 -4.35 0.32 7.65
N ILE A 80 -4.61 -0.99 7.63
CA ILE A 80 -4.30 -1.86 6.50
C ILE A 80 -5.08 -1.45 5.24
N ASN A 81 -6.38 -1.19 5.39
CA ASN A 81 -7.26 -0.86 4.27
C ASN A 81 -6.87 0.46 3.60
N ALA A 82 -6.50 1.48 4.39
CA ALA A 82 -6.03 2.76 3.88
C ALA A 82 -4.81 2.64 2.93
N LEU A 83 -3.98 1.59 3.10
CA LEU A 83 -2.78 1.39 2.28
C LEU A 83 -2.98 0.44 1.13
N SER A 84 -3.84 -0.56 1.32
CA SER A 84 -4.21 -1.50 0.27
C SER A 84 -4.99 -0.86 -0.87
N ARG A 85 -5.27 0.45 -0.80
CA ARG A 85 -6.12 1.19 -1.74
C ARG A 85 -7.56 0.68 -1.76
N SER A 86 -7.97 -0.04 -0.72
CA SER A 86 -9.34 -0.58 -0.59
C SER A 86 -10.40 0.52 -0.50
N PHE A 87 -10.00 1.75 -0.19
CA PHE A 87 -10.89 2.93 -0.15
C PHE A 87 -10.77 3.82 -1.39
N ASP A 88 -9.99 3.45 -2.41
CA ASP A 88 -9.78 4.30 -3.59
C ASP A 88 -11.08 4.57 -4.35
N PHE A 89 -12.04 3.66 -4.29
CA PHE A 89 -13.36 3.83 -4.90
C PHE A 89 -14.10 5.06 -4.33
N LEU A 90 -13.83 5.44 -3.08
CA LEU A 90 -14.44 6.61 -2.45
C LEU A 90 -14.00 7.92 -3.11
N ASN A 91 -12.86 7.94 -3.81
CA ASN A 91 -12.39 9.15 -4.51
C ASN A 91 -13.29 9.54 -5.70
N GLU A 92 -14.05 8.59 -6.22
CA GLU A 92 -14.96 8.79 -7.36
C GLU A 92 -16.40 9.05 -6.92
N GLU A 93 -16.69 8.87 -5.62
CA GLU A 93 -18.02 9.11 -5.07
C GLU A 93 -18.26 10.61 -4.82
N PRO A 94 -19.48 11.11 -5.08
CA PRO A 94 -19.82 12.50 -4.77
C PRO A 94 -19.85 12.72 -3.26
N ASP A 95 -19.28 13.84 -2.79
CA ASP A 95 -19.29 14.21 -1.37
C ASP A 95 -20.72 14.49 -0.88
N LEU A 96 -21.31 13.52 -0.19
CA LEU A 96 -22.64 13.63 0.43
C LEU A 96 -22.63 14.29 1.81
N TYR A 97 -21.45 14.37 2.44
CA TYR A 97 -21.27 14.82 3.82
C TYR A 97 -20.15 15.85 3.91
N SER A 98 -20.25 16.76 4.88
CA SER A 98 -19.25 17.78 5.16
C SER A 98 -18.50 17.51 6.46
N VAL A 99 -17.39 18.22 6.68
CA VAL A 99 -16.62 18.14 7.95
C VAL A 99 -17.48 18.50 9.16
N ALA A 100 -18.51 19.33 8.99
CA ALA A 100 -19.44 19.71 10.05
C ALA A 100 -20.34 18.55 10.53
N ASP A 101 -20.52 17.52 9.70
CA ASP A 101 -21.36 16.35 10.02
C ASP A 101 -20.61 15.29 10.84
N LEU A 102 -19.30 15.47 11.03
CA LEU A 102 -18.46 14.53 11.78
C LEU A 102 -18.82 14.53 13.27
N LYS A 103 -19.26 13.37 13.77
CA LYS A 103 -19.53 13.19 15.21
C LYS A 103 -18.27 13.17 16.06
N LYS A 104 -17.15 12.70 15.50
CA LYS A 104 -15.84 12.61 16.14
C LYS A 104 -14.75 12.77 15.09
N SER A 105 -13.74 13.55 15.42
CA SER A 105 -12.54 13.73 14.60
C SER A 105 -11.35 13.00 15.23
N TYR A 106 -10.56 12.35 14.39
CA TYR A 106 -9.34 11.66 14.78
C TYR A 106 -8.15 12.43 14.16
N VAL A 107 -7.82 13.58 14.76
CA VAL A 107 -6.64 14.40 14.40
C VAL A 107 -5.41 13.88 15.13
#